data_AF-A0A972BGH1-F1
#
_entry.id   AF-A0A972BGH1-F1
#
_cell.length_a   1.000
_cell.length_b   1.000
_cell.length_c   1.000
_cell.angle_alpha   90.00
_cell.angle_beta   90.00
_cell.angle_gamma   90.00
#
_symmetry.space_group_name_H-M   'P 1'
#
loop_
_entity.id
_entity.type
_entity.pdbx_description
1 polymer ?
#
loop_
_entity_poly.entity_id
_entity_poly.type
_entity_poly.pdbx_seq_one_letter_code
_entity_poly.pdbx_strand_id
1 'polypeptide(L)' 'MAIKCPECGVYNMTAAETCKRCGAAFKANLATVEPEKPEKKTGLLGRLFGKK' A
#
# COMPACT_ATOMS: atom_id res chain seq x y z
N MET A 1 -0.62 10.37 14.71
CA MET A 1 -0.25 9.01 15.14
C MET A 1 1.21 8.97 15.58
N ALA A 2 1.57 8.04 16.47
CA ALA A 2 2.95 7.79 16.90
C ALA A 2 3.26 6.28 16.83
N ILE A 3 4.52 5.92 16.58
CA ILE A 3 5.01 4.54 16.51
C ILE A 3 6.08 4.31 17.58
N LYS A 4 6.00 3.18 18.30
CA LYS A 4 7.02 2.79 19.30
C LYS A 4 8.20 2.15 18.59
N CYS A 5 9.42 2.61 18.86
CA CYS A 5 10.64 1.99 18.36
C CYS A 5 10.80 0.59 18.96
N PRO A 6 10.97 -0.47 18.15
CA PRO A 6 11.18 -1.83 18.66
C PRO A 6 12.54 -1.99 19.33
N GLU A 7 13.55 -1.22 18.91
CA GLU A 7 14.91 -1.33 19.43
C GLU A 7 15.08 -0.65 20.80
N CYS A 8 14.52 0.56 20.99
CA CYS A 8 14.76 1.35 22.22
C CYS A 8 13.49 1.79 22.95
N GLY A 9 12.30 1.45 22.45
CA GLY A 9 11.02 1.73 23.10
C GLY A 9 10.51 3.17 23.01
N VAL A 10 11.24 4.10 22.38
CA VAL A 10 10.81 5.50 22.24
C VAL A 10 9.74 5.69 21.17
N TYR A 11 8.75 6.52 21.46
CA TYR A 11 7.73 6.92 20.50
C TYR A 11 8.24 7.98 19.52
N ASN A 12 8.00 7.73 18.24
CA ASN A 12 8.37 8.57 17.09
C ASN A 12 7.13 8.91 16.27
N MET A 13 7.24 9.89 15.36
CA MET A 13 6.17 10.16 14.39
C MET A 13 6.01 8.97 13.45
N THR A 14 4.79 8.66 13.04
CA THR A 14 4.52 7.50 12.16
C THR A 14 5.17 7.64 10.78
N ALA A 15 5.46 8.87 10.34
CA ALA A 15 6.18 9.15 9.10
C ALA A 15 7.71 9.20 9.28
N ALA A 16 8.24 8.98 10.48
CA ALA A 16 9.69 8.97 10.70
C ALA A 16 10.31 7.73 10.06
N GLU A 17 11.36 7.92 9.26
CA GLU A 17 12.12 6.83 8.63
C GLU A 17 13.15 6.23 9.60
N THR A 18 13.58 6.99 10.60
CA THR A 18 14.55 6.56 11.61
C THR A 18 14.16 7.00 13.01
N CYS A 19 14.54 6.23 14.03
CA CYS A 19 14.33 6.57 15.43
C CYS A 19 15.15 7.80 15.83
N LYS A 20 14.50 8.83 16.37
CA LYS A 20 15.17 10.06 16.84
C LYS A 20 16.12 9.86 18.02
N ARG A 21 16.07 8.70 18.69
CA ARG A 21 16.90 8.40 19.86
C ARG A 21 18.06 7.47 19.54
N CYS A 22 17.81 6.33 18.89
CA CYS A 22 18.84 5.32 18.65
C CYS A 22 19.29 5.22 17.18
N GLY A 23 18.65 5.94 16.26
CA GLY A 23 18.96 5.90 14.83
C GLY A 23 18.44 4.66 14.09
N ALA A 24 17.78 3.71 14.76
CA ALA A 24 17.22 2.52 14.12
C ALA A 24 16.24 2.88 13.01
N ALA A 25 16.39 2.27 11.83
CA ALA A 25 15.48 2.48 10.71
C ALA A 25 14.11 1.86 10.98
N PHE A 26 13.05 2.60 10.70
CA PHE A 26 11.71 2.07 10.59
C PHE A 26 11.53 1.48 9.20
N LYS A 27 11.09 0.23 9.11
CA LYS A 27 10.67 -0.33 7.82
C LYS A 27 9.45 0.45 7.37
N ALA A 28 9.62 1.30 6.36
CA ALA A 28 8.49 1.87 5.65
C ALA A 28 7.71 0.68 5.09
N ASN A 29 6.61 0.33 5.76
CA ASN A 29 5.55 -0.40 5.10
C ASN A 29 5.01 0.61 4.11
N LEU A 30 5.60 0.64 2.92
CA LEU A 30 4.91 1.10 1.73
C LEU A 30 3.65 0.27 1.74
N ALA A 31 2.57 0.84 2.29
CA ALA A 31 1.25 0.48 1.88
C ALA A 31 1.29 0.76 0.39
N THR A 32 1.66 -0.26 -0.37
CA THR A 32 1.35 -0.38 -1.77
C THR A 32 -0.15 -0.15 -1.78
N VAL A 33 -0.54 1.09 -2.03
CA VAL A 33 -1.79 1.38 -2.70
C VAL A 33 -1.66 0.59 -3.99
N GLU A 34 -2.07 -0.68 -3.91
CA GLU A 34 -2.28 -1.51 -5.07
C GLU A 34 -3.25 -0.68 -5.91
N PRO A 35 -2.83 -0.17 -7.08
CA PRO A 35 -3.67 0.72 -7.85
C PRO A 35 -4.95 -0.04 -8.12
N GLU A 36 -6.04 0.51 -7.60
CA GLU A 36 -7.40 0.05 -7.80
C GLU A 36 -7.55 -0.44 -9.23
N LYS A 37 -7.65 -1.76 -9.37
CA LYS A 37 -7.71 -2.46 -10.66
C LYS A 37 -8.90 -1.85 -11.42
N PRO A 38 -8.70 -1.17 -12.57
CA PRO A 38 -9.81 -0.58 -13.29
C PRO A 38 -10.68 -1.74 -13.80
N GLU A 39 -11.86 -1.81 -13.23
CA GLU A 39 -12.96 -2.71 -13.53
C GLU A 39 -13.38 -2.59 -14.99
N LYS A 40 -12.82 -3.46 -15.84
CA LYS A 40 -13.24 -3.60 -17.24
C LYS A 40 -14.60 -4.29 -17.30
N LYS A 41 -15.68 -3.50 -17.23
CA LYS A 41 -17.01 -3.92 -17.71
C LYS A 41 -16.96 -4.03 -19.24
N THR A 42 -16.55 -5.19 -19.75
CA THR A 42 -16.77 -5.54 -21.16
C THR A 42 -18.21 -6.01 -21.33
N GLY A 43 -19.10 -5.05 -21.56
CA GLY A 43 -20.45 -5.30 -22.03
C GLY A 43 -20.51 -5.60 -23.54
N LEU A 44 -21.43 -6.49 -23.89
CA LEU A 44 -22.39 -6.30 -25.00
C LEU A 44 -22.02 -6.63 -26.46
N LEU A 45 -20.80 -7.04 -26.83
CA LEU A 45 -20.46 -7.19 -28.27
C LEU A 45 -19.87 -8.55 -28.69
N GLY A 46 -20.50 -9.66 -28.30
CA GLY A 46 -20.07 -10.96 -28.83
C GLY A 46 -21.16 -12.01 -28.76
N ARG A 47 -22.00 -12.10 -29.81
CA ARG A 47 -22.58 -13.35 -30.39
C ARG A 47 -23.79 -13.15 -31.32
N LEU A 48 -24.13 -11.92 -31.70
CA LEU A 48 -25.12 -11.64 -32.77
C LEU A 48 -24.61 -11.90 -34.22
N PHE A 49 -23.41 -12.46 -34.39
CA PHE A 49 -22.88 -12.92 -35.68
C PHE A 49 -22.46 -14.38 -35.45
N GLY A 50 -23.02 -15.43 -36.02
CA GLY A 50 -23.74 -15.62 -37.27
C GLY A 50 -23.14 -16.87 -37.93
N LYS A 51 -23.98 -17.67 -38.61
CA LYS A 51 -23.62 -18.51 -39.77
C LYS A 51 -23.04 -19.92 -39.50
N LYS A 52 -23.91 -20.92 -39.37
CA LYS A 52 -24.25 -21.89 -40.45
C LYS A 52 -25.41 -22.77 -40.03
#